data_AF-A0A9E4SGV8-F1
#
_entry.id   AF-A0A9E4SGV8-F1
#
_cell.length_a   1.000
_cell.length_b   1.000
_cell.length_c   1.000
_cell.angle_alpha   90.00
_cell.angle_beta   90.00
_cell.angle_gamma   90.00
#
_symmetry.space_group_name_H-M   'P 1'
#
loop_
_entity.id
_entity.type
_entity.pdbx_description
1 polymer ?
#
loop_
_entity_poly.entity_id
_entity_poly.type
_entity_poly.pdbx_seq_one_letter_code
_entity_poly.pdbx_strand_id
1 'polypeptide(L)'
;GTETLVADRGSFQRFLGESDLRLRAAKALCMETIEEAWESVCQGVTPPPPLQIRMRASGTYSTEAAADVVSQAFRFGGGTAMYNSHVLQKCLRDINASAQHQMVSDRAYENHGQFILGFPGANPMG
;
A
#
# COMPACT_ATOMS: atom_id res chain seq x y z
N GLY A 1 -1.63 29.93 -27.32
CA GLY A 1 -1.75 28.50 -27.65
C GLY A 1 -2.75 27.89 -26.70
N THR A 2 -3.63 27.01 -27.16
CA THR A 2 -4.59 26.31 -26.31
C THR A 2 -3.83 25.56 -25.22
N GLU A 3 -4.18 25.79 -23.96
CA GLU A 3 -3.50 25.19 -22.82
C GLU A 3 -3.93 23.71 -22.73
N THR A 4 -3.11 22.80 -23.26
CA THR A 4 -3.38 21.36 -23.16
C THR A 4 -3.19 20.92 -21.71
N LEU A 5 -4.26 20.44 -21.08
CA LEU A 5 -4.22 19.96 -19.71
C LEU A 5 -3.50 18.61 -19.66
N VAL A 6 -2.97 18.26 -18.49
CA VAL A 6 -2.43 16.90 -18.27
C VAL A 6 -3.50 15.83 -18.47
N ALA A 7 -4.76 16.17 -18.21
CA ALA A 7 -5.93 15.30 -18.41
C ALA A 7 -6.16 14.89 -19.87
N ASP A 8 -5.69 15.70 -20.83
CA ASP A 8 -5.83 15.43 -22.27
C ASP A 8 -4.78 14.42 -22.77
N ARG A 9 -3.78 14.08 -21.94
CA ARG A 9 -2.69 13.16 -22.31
C ARG A 9 -3.11 11.71 -22.04
N GLY A 10 -3.09 10.87 -23.08
CA GLY A 10 -3.40 9.44 -22.95
C GLY A 10 -2.51 8.69 -21.95
N SER A 11 -1.26 9.11 -21.77
CA SER A 11 -0.36 8.56 -20.75
C SER A 11 -0.84 8.82 -19.32
N PHE A 12 -1.43 9.99 -19.06
CA PHE A 12 -2.03 10.32 -17.77
C PHE A 12 -3.33 9.57 -17.55
N GLN A 13 -4.18 9.48 -18.58
CA GLN A 13 -5.44 8.72 -18.51
C GLN A 13 -5.20 7.24 -18.18
N ARG A 14 -4.21 6.62 -18.84
CA ARG A 14 -3.78 5.25 -18.53
C ARG A 14 -3.31 5.14 -17.08
N PHE A 15 -2.39 6.02 -16.66
CA PHE A 15 -1.86 6.04 -15.30
C PHE A 15 -2.98 6.15 -14.26
N LEU A 16 -3.93 7.06 -14.46
CA LEU A 16 -5.03 7.31 -13.55
C LEU A 16 -5.93 6.07 -13.42
N GLY A 17 -6.34 5.47 -14.54
CA GLY A 17 -7.17 4.27 -14.53
C GLY A 17 -6.48 3.06 -13.90
N GLU A 18 -5.20 2.85 -14.22
CA GLU A 18 -4.41 1.77 -13.63
C GLU A 18 -4.19 1.96 -12.12
N SER A 19 -3.92 3.20 -11.69
CA SER A 19 -3.71 3.54 -10.28
C SER A 19 -4.98 3.39 -9.45
N ASP A 20 -6.14 3.79 -9.97
CA ASP A 20 -7.44 3.59 -9.28
C ASP A 20 -7.68 2.11 -8.98
N LEU A 21 -7.48 1.23 -9.97
CA LEU A 21 -7.64 -0.21 -9.78
C LEU A 21 -6.61 -0.80 -8.82
N ARG A 22 -5.33 -0.39 -8.93
CA ARG A 22 -4.27 -0.86 -8.01
C ARG A 22 -4.56 -0.49 -6.55
N LEU A 23 -4.95 0.76 -6.28
CA LEU A 23 -5.27 1.21 -4.93
C LEU A 23 -6.53 0.55 -4.38
N ARG A 24 -7.55 0.33 -5.22
CA ARG A 24 -8.76 -0.41 -4.84
C ARG A 24 -8.44 -1.85 -4.47
N ALA A 25 -7.61 -2.54 -5.27
CA ALA A 25 -7.20 -3.91 -5.00
C ALA A 25 -6.40 -4.02 -3.69
N ALA A 26 -5.41 -3.14 -3.49
CA ALA A 26 -4.65 -3.08 -2.24
C ALA A 26 -5.54 -2.83 -1.01
N LYS A 27 -6.47 -1.88 -1.11
CA LYS A 27 -7.44 -1.59 -0.05
C LYS A 27 -8.35 -2.80 0.22
N ALA A 28 -8.86 -3.44 -0.82
CA ALA A 28 -9.74 -4.60 -0.68
C ALA A 28 -9.02 -5.74 0.06
N LEU A 29 -7.78 -6.05 -0.32
CA LEU A 29 -6.97 -7.07 0.37
C LEU A 29 -6.75 -6.75 1.86
N CYS A 30 -6.44 -5.49 2.18
CA CYS A 30 -6.32 -5.07 3.59
C CYS A 30 -7.63 -5.23 4.36
N MET A 31 -8.74 -4.75 3.79
CA MET A 31 -10.04 -4.80 4.44
C MET A 31 -10.51 -6.24 4.65
N GLU A 32 -10.40 -7.09 3.64
CA GLU A 32 -10.72 -8.52 3.71
C GLU A 32 -9.96 -9.19 4.87
N THR A 33 -8.66 -8.93 4.98
CA THR A 33 -7.83 -9.56 6.03
C THR A 33 -8.17 -9.01 7.42
N ILE A 34 -8.50 -7.73 7.53
CA ILE A 34 -8.93 -7.11 8.79
C ILE A 34 -10.32 -7.63 9.20
N GLU A 35 -11.23 -7.82 8.26
CA GLU A 35 -12.57 -8.36 8.49
C GLU A 35 -12.49 -9.80 9.02
N GLU A 36 -11.65 -10.66 8.44
CA GLU A 36 -11.41 -12.03 8.95
C GLU A 36 -10.87 -12.02 10.39
N ALA A 37 -9.94 -11.11 10.69
CA ALA A 37 -9.40 -10.95 12.05
C ALA A 37 -10.45 -10.41 13.02
N TRP A 38 -11.29 -9.48 12.55
CA TRP A 38 -12.38 -8.90 13.33
C TRP A 38 -13.43 -9.97 13.70
N GLU A 39 -13.82 -10.81 12.76
CA GLU A 39 -14.75 -11.93 13.01
C GLU A 39 -14.22 -12.88 14.07
N SER A 40 -12.92 -13.22 14.02
CA SER A 40 -12.27 -14.05 15.04
C SER A 40 -12.40 -13.42 16.43
N VAL A 41 -12.09 -12.13 16.54
CA VAL A 41 -12.15 -11.40 17.81
C VAL A 41 -13.59 -11.29 18.33
N CYS A 42 -14.57 -11.07 17.46
CA CYS A 42 -15.99 -11.05 17.83
C CYS A 42 -16.49 -12.39 18.42
N GLN A 43 -15.82 -13.50 18.08
CA GLN A 43 -16.10 -14.83 18.63
C GLN A 43 -15.27 -15.13 19.90
N GLY A 44 -14.49 -14.17 20.40
CA GLY A 44 -13.60 -14.36 21.55
C GLY A 44 -12.31 -15.12 21.21
N VAL A 45 -11.98 -15.24 19.92
CA VAL A 45 -10.78 -15.94 19.43
C VAL A 45 -9.70 -14.93 19.08
N THR A 46 -8.51 -15.09 19.66
CA THR A 46 -7.32 -14.35 19.21
C THR A 46 -6.97 -14.79 17.79
N PRO A 47 -6.82 -13.87 16.81
CA PRO A 47 -6.44 -14.22 15.45
C PRO A 47 -5.21 -15.13 15.42
N PRO A 48 -5.25 -16.27 14.72
CA PRO A 48 -4.14 -17.20 14.71
C PRO A 48 -2.92 -16.59 14.00
N PRO A 49 -1.68 -17.03 14.30
CA PRO A 49 -0.46 -16.45 13.72
C PRO A 49 -0.45 -16.30 12.18
N PRO A 50 -0.98 -17.26 11.39
CA PRO A 50 -1.10 -17.11 9.94
C PRO A 50 -1.94 -15.91 9.50
N LEU A 51 -2.99 -15.56 10.26
CA LEU A 51 -3.84 -14.40 9.98
C LEU A 51 -3.15 -13.10 10.39
N GLN A 52 -2.46 -13.10 11.54
CA GLN A 52 -1.67 -11.95 12.00
C GLN A 52 -0.61 -11.54 10.96
N ILE A 53 0.13 -12.50 10.40
CA ILE A 53 1.14 -12.18 9.38
C ILE A 53 0.52 -11.74 8.06
N ARG A 54 -0.64 -12.29 7.69
CA ARG A 54 -1.36 -11.89 6.47
C ARG A 54 -1.79 -10.42 6.56
N MET A 55 -2.30 -9.99 7.71
CA MET A 55 -2.65 -8.58 7.96
C MET A 55 -1.44 -7.66 7.79
N ARG A 56 -0.28 -8.09 8.26
CA ARG A 56 0.96 -7.32 8.13
C ARG A 56 1.42 -7.25 6.67
N ALA A 57 1.44 -8.39 5.98
CA ALA A 57 1.83 -8.47 4.57
C ALA A 57 0.89 -7.66 3.66
N SER A 58 -0.42 -7.65 3.92
CA SER A 58 -1.37 -6.80 3.18
C SER A 58 -1.09 -5.31 3.39
N GLY A 59 -0.70 -4.92 4.61
CA GLY A 59 -0.26 -3.56 4.94
C GLY A 59 1.00 -3.15 4.18
N THR A 60 2.01 -4.04 4.10
CA THR A 60 3.22 -3.84 3.29
C THR A 60 2.86 -3.64 1.82
N TYR A 61 2.06 -4.55 1.24
CA TYR A 61 1.61 -4.45 -0.16
C TYR A 61 0.89 -3.15 -0.47
N SER A 62 0.02 -2.72 0.44
CA SER A 62 -0.72 -1.47 0.27
C SER A 62 0.17 -0.24 0.34
N THR A 63 1.20 -0.29 1.19
CA THR A 63 2.18 0.80 1.33
C THR A 63 3.03 0.92 0.06
N GLU A 64 3.51 -0.19 -0.48
CA GLU A 64 4.27 -0.24 -1.74
C GLU A 64 3.42 0.25 -2.93
N ALA A 65 2.20 -0.27 -3.07
CA ALA A 65 1.29 0.16 -4.14
C ALA A 65 0.99 1.67 -4.07
N ALA A 66 0.78 2.20 -2.87
CA ALA A 66 0.59 3.63 -2.67
C ALA A 66 1.87 4.44 -2.96
N ALA A 67 3.04 3.96 -2.55
CA ALA A 67 4.32 4.63 -2.81
C ALA A 67 4.59 4.76 -4.32
N ASP A 68 4.32 3.71 -5.09
CA ASP A 68 4.47 3.72 -6.55
C ASP A 68 3.52 4.73 -7.20
N VAL A 69 2.23 4.69 -6.83
CA VAL A 69 1.21 5.59 -7.39
C VAL A 69 1.54 7.05 -7.06
N VAL A 70 1.89 7.36 -5.82
CA VAL A 70 2.24 8.72 -5.40
C VAL A 70 3.51 9.21 -6.11
N SER A 71 4.52 8.35 -6.25
CA SER A 71 5.76 8.68 -6.96
C SER A 71 5.50 9.04 -8.42
N GLN A 72 4.62 8.32 -9.10
CA GLN A 72 4.26 8.61 -10.48
C GLN A 72 3.32 9.82 -10.59
N ALA A 73 2.36 10.01 -9.67
CA ALA A 73 1.52 11.20 -9.60
C ALA A 73 2.37 12.47 -9.43
N PHE A 74 3.40 12.42 -8.58
CA PHE A 74 4.33 13.53 -8.39
C PHE A 74 5.04 13.93 -9.70
N ARG A 75 5.43 12.96 -10.53
CA ARG A 75 6.04 13.23 -11.85
C ARG A 75 5.07 13.94 -12.81
N PHE A 76 3.78 13.58 -12.80
CA PHE A 76 2.76 14.26 -13.61
C PHE A 76 2.46 15.69 -13.14
N GLY A 77 2.74 16.01 -11.87
CA GLY A 77 2.50 17.33 -11.29
C GLY A 77 3.43 18.45 -11.78
N GLY A 78 4.50 18.13 -12.53
CA GLY A 78 5.43 19.11 -13.07
C GLY A 78 6.17 19.93 -12.00
N GLY A 79 6.77 21.05 -12.41
CA GLY A 79 7.60 21.87 -11.52
C GLY A 79 6.85 22.47 -10.33
N THR A 80 5.55 22.77 -10.48
CA THR A 80 4.72 23.31 -9.39
C THR A 80 4.50 22.32 -8.26
N ALA A 81 4.64 21.02 -8.52
CA ALA A 81 4.53 19.99 -7.49
C ALA A 81 5.61 20.10 -6.41
N MET A 82 6.73 20.78 -6.68
CA MET A 82 7.83 21.00 -5.73
C MET A 82 7.49 22.03 -4.66
N TYR A 83 6.53 22.92 -4.88
CA TYR A 83 6.21 23.96 -3.91
C TYR A 83 5.67 23.35 -2.62
N ASN A 84 6.07 23.90 -1.47
CA ASN A 84 5.63 23.39 -0.18
C ASN A 84 4.10 23.49 0.02
N SER A 85 3.44 24.40 -0.70
CA SER A 85 1.98 24.52 -0.76
C SER A 85 1.29 23.43 -1.57
N HIS A 86 2.04 22.66 -2.38
CA HIS A 86 1.47 21.65 -3.26
C HIS A 86 1.27 20.31 -2.55
N VAL A 87 0.12 19.67 -2.76
CA VAL A 87 -0.25 18.41 -2.08
C VAL A 87 0.63 17.24 -2.49
N LEU A 88 1.05 17.16 -3.77
CA LEU A 88 1.83 16.03 -4.28
C LEU A 88 3.18 15.84 -3.57
N GLN A 89 3.96 16.90 -3.29
CA GLN A 89 5.19 16.72 -2.51
C GLN A 89 4.92 16.28 -1.06
N LYS A 90 3.81 16.74 -0.47
CA LYS A 90 3.40 16.31 0.87
C LYS A 90 3.07 14.82 0.86
N CYS A 91 2.21 14.36 -0.04
CA CYS A 91 1.89 12.94 -0.20
C CYS A 91 3.15 12.11 -0.43
N LEU A 92 4.08 12.58 -1.27
CA LEU A 92 5.33 11.88 -1.55
C LEU A 92 6.21 11.73 -0.30
N ARG A 93 6.37 12.80 0.49
CA ARG A 93 7.12 12.71 1.75
C ARG A 93 6.43 11.80 2.76
N ASP A 94 5.11 11.93 2.90
CA ASP A 94 4.33 11.19 3.87
C ASP A 94 4.38 9.68 3.59
N ILE A 95 4.19 9.25 2.33
CA ILE A 95 4.22 7.83 1.99
C ILE A 95 5.61 7.23 2.16
N ASN A 96 6.67 7.98 1.83
CA ASN A 96 8.04 7.52 2.05
C ASN A 96 8.36 7.41 3.54
N ALA A 97 7.84 8.31 4.38
CA ALA A 97 7.95 8.21 5.83
C ALA A 97 7.20 6.99 6.38
N SER A 98 5.98 6.74 5.91
CA SER A 98 5.20 5.53 6.26
C SER A 98 5.93 4.25 5.86
N ALA A 99 6.56 4.22 4.68
CA ALA A 99 7.31 3.07 4.19
C ALA A 99 8.57 2.74 5.02
N GLN A 100 9.03 3.64 5.90
CA GLN A 100 10.13 3.34 6.83
C GLN A 100 9.67 2.59 8.08
N HIS A 101 8.37 2.43 8.29
CA HIS A 101 7.86 1.81 9.51
C HIS A 101 8.10 0.29 9.51
N GLN A 102 8.65 -0.25 10.60
CA GLN A 102 9.02 -1.67 10.71
C GLN A 102 7.87 -2.65 10.39
N MET A 103 6.62 -2.26 10.65
CA MET A 103 5.46 -3.11 10.36
C MET A 103 5.23 -3.33 8.86
N VAL A 104 5.72 -2.45 7.99
CA VAL A 104 5.52 -2.50 6.53
C VAL A 104 6.84 -2.66 5.79
N SER A 105 7.55 -3.75 6.09
CA SER A 105 8.85 -4.09 5.50
C SER A 105 8.84 -5.45 4.82
N ASP A 106 9.90 -5.74 4.06
CA ASP A 106 10.14 -7.04 3.38
C ASP A 106 10.00 -8.24 4.31
N ARG A 107 10.35 -8.06 5.60
CA ARG A 107 10.20 -9.08 6.64
C ARG A 107 8.76 -9.58 6.79
N ALA A 108 7.76 -8.74 6.48
CA ALA A 108 6.37 -9.18 6.46
C ALA A 108 6.11 -10.22 5.37
N TYR A 109 6.68 -10.05 4.18
CA TYR A 109 6.54 -11.03 3.09
C TYR A 109 7.33 -12.30 3.38
N GLU A 110 8.56 -12.17 3.89
CA GLU A 110 9.38 -13.32 4.29
C GLU A 110 8.64 -14.20 5.32
N ASN A 111 8.15 -13.58 6.39
CA ASN A 111 7.41 -14.28 7.44
C ASN A 111 6.11 -14.88 6.88
N HIS A 112 5.39 -14.16 6.00
CA HIS A 112 4.18 -14.69 5.38
C HIS A 112 4.48 -15.94 4.55
N GLY A 113 5.55 -15.90 3.75
CA GLY A 113 6.05 -17.03 2.97
C GLY A 113 6.46 -18.21 3.86
N GLN A 114 7.11 -17.96 5.00
CA GLN A 114 7.45 -19.00 5.98
C GLN A 114 6.21 -19.72 6.52
N PHE A 115 5.13 -18.99 6.82
CA PHE A 115 3.86 -19.59 7.23
C PHE A 115 3.23 -20.41 6.12
N ILE A 116 3.23 -19.94 4.87
CA ILE A 116 2.72 -20.69 3.71
C ILE A 116 3.50 -22.00 3.51
N LEU A 117 4.82 -21.95 3.71
CA LEU A 117 5.72 -23.10 3.53
C LEU A 117 5.79 -24.02 4.77
N GLY A 118 5.14 -23.67 5.87
CA GLY A 118 5.13 -24.49 7.09
C GLY A 118 6.46 -24.54 7.85
N PHE A 119 7.25 -23.47 7.83
CA PHE A 119 8.52 -23.43 8.58
C PHE A 119 8.27 -23.53 10.10
N PRO A 120 8.97 -24.43 10.84
CA PRO A 120 8.74 -24.63 12.28
C PRO A 120 8.98 -23.40 13.16
N GLY A 121 9.80 -22.45 12.69
CA GLY A 121 10.13 -21.21 13.40
C GLY A 121 9.39 -19.97 12.91
N ALA A 122 8.36 -20.12 12.07
CA ALA A 122 7.62 -18.99 11.53
C ALA A 122 6.99 -18.14 12.64
N ASN A 123 7.26 -16.84 12.63
CA ASN A 123 6.78 -15.89 13.62
C ASN A 123 6.16 -14.67 12.91
N PRO A 124 4.91 -14.28 13.23
CA PRO A 124 4.22 -13.20 12.52
C PRO A 124 4.87 -11.82 12.73
N MET A 125 5.58 -11.62 13.84
CA MET A 125 6.28 -10.36 14.15
C MET A 125 7.77 -10.42 13.80
N GLY A 126 8.28 -11.63 13.58
CA GLY A 126 9.70 -11.91 13.40
C GLY A 126 10.44 -12.12 14.71
#